data_AF-A0A315DZV3-F1
#
_entry.id   AF-A0A315DZV3-F1
#
_cell.length_a   1.000
_cell.length_b   1.000
_cell.length_c   1.000
_cell.angle_alpha   90.00
_cell.angle_beta   90.00
_cell.angle_gamma   90.00
#
_symmetry.space_group_name_H-M   'P 1'
#
loop_
_entity.id
_entity.type
_entity.pdbx_description
1 polymer ?
#
loop_
_entity_poly.entity_id
_entity_poly.type
_entity_poly.pdbx_seq_one_letter_code
_entity_poly.pdbx_strand_id
1 'polypeptide(L)'
;MKAHFDTELPKLKDLKRILSIPDGRYYKSRGNFSNSIHRLTDLLGIVARIEKTGKKQSDFRSSDFLITVAEVHSNLFMKLQYDAEVIEGFNLTEQNFDQLANLIDHFYEIHSMIQSVQYMSRTLEDQRDTAVEKGFTDITLLQPDVKSLNNLLEGYGDAQLAIIEKAILDWYESNRWKVTSPFKKASSAETEDEAETV
;
A
#
# COMPACT_ATOMS: atom_id res chain seq x y z
N MET A 1 0.02 -21.82 20.49
CA MET A 1 1.35 -22.23 19.99
C MET A 1 2.06 -20.93 19.60
N LYS A 2 3.00 -20.44 20.43
CA LYS A 2 3.78 -19.23 20.12
C LYS A 2 4.90 -19.65 19.17
N ALA A 3 4.89 -19.12 17.94
CA ALA A 3 5.89 -19.43 16.94
C ALA A 3 7.27 -18.98 17.41
N HIS A 4 8.26 -19.85 17.27
CA HIS A 4 9.61 -19.71 17.81
C HIS A 4 10.54 -18.89 16.90
N PHE A 5 10.00 -18.01 16.04
CA PHE A 5 10.73 -17.38 14.92
C PHE A 5 10.65 -15.84 14.86
N ASP A 6 10.04 -15.16 15.84
CA ASP A 6 9.82 -13.70 15.84
C ASP A 6 11.11 -12.81 15.86
N THR A 7 12.33 -13.36 15.71
CA THR A 7 13.58 -12.58 15.94
C THR A 7 14.72 -12.76 14.95
N GLU A 8 14.73 -13.75 14.05
CA GLU A 8 15.85 -13.91 13.11
C GLU A 8 15.45 -13.47 11.70
N LEU A 9 16.03 -12.35 11.25
CA LEU A 9 15.95 -11.93 9.87
C LEU A 9 16.57 -12.99 8.96
N PRO A 10 16.07 -13.16 7.71
CA PRO A 10 16.75 -13.98 6.73
C PRO A 10 18.24 -13.63 6.63
N LYS A 11 19.12 -14.63 6.56
CA LYS A 11 20.55 -14.35 6.47
C LYS A 11 20.84 -13.69 5.12
N LEU A 12 21.63 -12.62 5.14
CA LEU A 12 21.98 -11.88 3.92
C LEU A 12 22.60 -12.80 2.84
N LYS A 13 23.41 -13.79 3.24
CA LYS A 13 23.98 -14.79 2.31
C LYS A 13 22.90 -15.58 1.57
N ASP A 14 21.82 -15.93 2.26
CA ASP A 14 20.71 -16.68 1.67
C ASP A 14 19.89 -15.79 0.75
N LEU A 15 19.61 -14.55 1.16
CA LEU A 15 18.92 -13.59 0.29
C LEU A 15 19.72 -13.23 -0.96
N LYS A 16 21.05 -13.06 -0.85
CA LYS A 16 21.94 -12.87 -2.02
C LYS A 16 21.81 -14.01 -3.03
N ARG A 17 21.81 -15.25 -2.53
CA ARG A 17 21.66 -16.45 -3.36
C ARG A 17 20.26 -16.55 -3.96
N ILE A 18 19.21 -16.32 -3.17
CA ILE A 18 17.82 -16.52 -3.59
C ILE A 18 17.40 -15.41 -4.56
N LEU A 19 17.68 -14.15 -4.26
CA LEU A 19 17.32 -13.01 -5.12
C LEU A 19 18.33 -12.78 -6.26
N SER A 20 19.41 -13.56 -6.33
CA SER A 20 20.50 -13.38 -7.29
C SER A 20 21.12 -11.97 -7.27
N ILE A 21 21.27 -11.40 -6.07
CA ILE A 21 21.82 -10.05 -5.87
C ILE A 21 23.28 -10.11 -5.38
N PRO A 22 24.14 -9.19 -5.86
CA PRO A 22 25.53 -9.13 -5.41
C PRO A 22 25.65 -8.60 -3.97
N ASP A 23 24.79 -7.65 -3.60
CA ASP A 23 24.80 -7.03 -2.29
C ASP A 23 23.44 -6.52 -1.82
N GLY A 24 23.37 -6.27 -0.52
CA GLY A 24 22.23 -5.65 0.15
C GLY A 24 22.54 -5.33 1.60
N ARG A 25 21.80 -4.38 2.18
CA ARG A 25 21.99 -3.97 3.58
C ARG A 25 20.65 -3.88 4.30
N TYR A 26 20.62 -4.47 5.50
CA TYR A 26 19.51 -4.31 6.41
C TYR A 26 19.55 -2.97 7.11
N TYR A 27 18.38 -2.38 7.25
CA TYR A 27 18.18 -1.15 8.00
C TYR A 27 16.95 -1.32 8.90
N LYS A 28 17.00 -0.69 10.07
CA LYS A 28 15.91 -0.72 11.04
C LYS A 28 14.77 0.20 10.59
N SER A 29 13.53 -0.21 10.80
CA SER A 29 12.36 0.57 10.40
C SER A 29 12.18 1.89 11.14
N ARG A 30 12.85 2.06 12.29
CA ARG A 30 12.87 3.31 13.07
C ARG A 30 14.10 4.18 12.79
N GLY A 31 14.90 3.84 11.79
CA GLY A 31 16.11 4.57 11.42
C GLY A 31 15.88 5.69 10.40
N ASN A 32 16.92 6.03 9.66
CA ASN A 32 16.95 7.14 8.69
C ASN A 32 15.86 7.06 7.61
N PHE A 33 15.38 5.86 7.28
CA PHE A 33 14.37 5.64 6.25
C PHE A 33 12.97 5.41 6.82
N SER A 34 12.76 5.72 8.11
CA SER A 34 11.49 5.49 8.78
C SER A 34 10.31 6.11 8.04
N ASN A 35 10.44 7.34 7.54
CA ASN A 35 9.37 8.00 6.79
C ASN A 35 8.98 7.22 5.52
N SER A 36 9.97 6.84 4.70
CA SER A 36 9.75 6.04 3.49
C SER A 36 9.07 4.70 3.77
N ILE A 37 9.44 4.05 4.87
CA ILE A 37 8.83 2.78 5.29
C ILE A 37 7.40 2.97 5.73
N HIS A 38 7.13 4.00 6.54
CA HIS A 38 5.77 4.32 6.95
C HIS A 38 4.89 4.56 5.73
N ARG A 39 5.35 5.31 4.72
CA ARG A 39 4.60 5.50 3.47
C ARG A 39 4.32 4.19 2.72
N LEU A 40 5.27 3.24 2.70
CA LEU A 40 5.03 1.92 2.09
C LEU A 40 4.05 1.07 2.92
N THR A 41 4.11 1.16 4.25
CA THR A 41 3.13 0.51 5.14
C THR A 41 1.73 1.10 4.97
N ASP A 42 1.63 2.43 4.84
CA ASP A 42 0.37 3.15 4.56
C ASP A 42 -0.22 2.70 3.23
N LEU A 43 0.60 2.67 2.18
CA LEU A 43 0.22 2.14 0.87
C LEU A 43 -0.38 0.74 0.97
N LEU A 44 0.31 -0.19 1.61
CA LEU A 44 -0.18 -1.58 1.73
C LEU A 44 -1.50 -1.65 2.50
N GLY A 45 -1.66 -0.83 3.54
CA GLY A 45 -2.92 -0.69 4.27
C GLY A 45 -4.06 -0.16 3.38
N ILE A 46 -3.78 0.83 2.53
CA ILE A 46 -4.75 1.40 1.59
C ILE A 46 -5.13 0.36 0.52
N VAL A 47 -4.15 -0.29 -0.11
CA VAL A 47 -4.38 -1.35 -1.10
C VAL A 47 -5.24 -2.47 -0.50
N ALA A 48 -4.88 -2.96 0.69
CA ALA A 48 -5.63 -3.99 1.39
C ALA A 48 -7.09 -3.61 1.68
N ARG A 49 -7.34 -2.31 1.94
CA ARG A 49 -8.67 -1.75 2.15
C ARG A 49 -9.47 -1.68 0.85
N ILE A 50 -8.86 -1.20 -0.24
CA ILE A 50 -9.49 -1.14 -1.57
C ILE A 50 -9.86 -2.55 -2.04
N GLU A 51 -8.94 -3.50 -1.88
CA GLU A 51 -9.12 -4.92 -2.25
C GLU A 51 -9.99 -5.72 -1.26
N LYS A 52 -10.39 -5.12 -0.13
CA LYS A 52 -11.25 -5.73 0.90
C LYS A 52 -10.68 -7.04 1.46
N THR A 53 -9.36 -7.12 1.62
CA THR A 53 -8.67 -8.32 2.13
C THR A 53 -8.91 -8.59 3.62
N GLY A 54 -9.43 -7.60 4.36
CA GLY A 54 -9.60 -7.66 5.81
C GLY A 54 -8.32 -7.36 6.61
N LYS A 55 -7.17 -7.22 5.94
CA LYS A 55 -5.92 -6.81 6.58
C LYS A 55 -5.95 -5.33 6.97
N LYS A 56 -5.30 -5.02 8.08
CA LYS A 56 -5.11 -3.66 8.60
C LYS A 56 -3.69 -3.19 8.29
N GLN A 57 -3.50 -1.88 8.27
CA GLN A 57 -2.17 -1.26 8.15
C GLN A 57 -1.15 -1.82 9.17
N SER A 58 -1.60 -2.17 10.39
CA SER A 58 -0.75 -2.78 11.42
C SER A 58 -0.14 -4.11 11.01
N ASP A 59 -0.78 -4.84 10.09
CA ASP A 59 -0.37 -6.16 9.63
C ASP A 59 0.82 -6.06 8.64
N PHE A 60 1.13 -4.85 8.17
CA PHE A 60 2.23 -4.56 7.25
C PHE A 60 3.41 -3.83 7.92
N ARG A 61 3.48 -3.85 9.25
CA ARG A 61 4.59 -3.26 10.00
C ARG A 61 5.82 -4.16 9.90
N SER A 62 6.92 -3.60 9.40
CA SER A 62 8.22 -4.27 9.39
C SER A 62 9.09 -3.83 10.57
N SER A 63 9.95 -4.73 11.06
CA SER A 63 11.04 -4.43 12.00
C SER A 63 12.29 -3.89 11.28
N ASP A 64 12.55 -4.45 10.10
CA ASP A 64 13.70 -4.18 9.26
C ASP A 64 13.29 -4.21 7.78
N PHE A 65 14.11 -3.61 6.93
CA PHE A 65 13.99 -3.68 5.48
C PHE A 65 15.36 -3.88 4.86
N LEU A 66 15.39 -4.63 3.76
CA LEU A 66 16.59 -4.87 2.98
C LEU A 66 16.60 -3.91 1.79
N ILE A 67 17.63 -3.06 1.70
CA ILE A 67 17.92 -2.31 0.48
C ILE A 67 18.92 -3.11 -0.35
N THR A 68 18.62 -3.32 -1.62
CA THR A 68 19.44 -4.08 -2.58
C THR A 68 19.87 -3.19 -3.75
N VAL A 69 20.58 -3.78 -4.72
CA VAL A 69 20.72 -3.19 -6.06
C VAL A 69 19.36 -3.00 -6.74
N ALA A 70 19.33 -2.20 -7.81
CA ALA A 70 18.12 -1.93 -8.58
C ALA A 70 17.63 -3.17 -9.37
N GLU A 71 16.37 -3.12 -9.81
CA GLU A 71 15.73 -4.09 -10.70
C GLU A 71 15.74 -5.54 -10.18
N VAL A 72 15.50 -5.68 -8.89
CA VAL A 72 15.36 -7.00 -8.26
C VAL A 72 13.92 -7.46 -8.41
N HIS A 73 13.75 -8.76 -8.62
CA HIS A 73 12.45 -9.40 -8.70
C HIS A 73 12.35 -10.50 -7.67
N SER A 74 11.13 -10.70 -7.16
CA SER A 74 10.85 -11.85 -6.32
C SER A 74 10.88 -13.11 -7.19
N ASN A 75 11.15 -14.24 -6.57
CA ASN A 75 10.98 -15.54 -7.21
C ASN A 75 10.22 -16.48 -6.29
N LEU A 76 9.81 -17.62 -6.86
CA LEU A 76 8.99 -18.58 -6.15
C LEU A 76 9.67 -19.12 -4.89
N PHE A 77 11.01 -19.25 -4.88
CA PHE A 77 11.75 -19.73 -3.71
C PHE A 77 11.74 -18.72 -2.56
N MET A 78 11.88 -17.43 -2.85
CA MET A 78 11.76 -16.38 -1.84
C MET A 78 10.37 -16.42 -1.20
N LYS A 79 9.32 -16.50 -2.03
CA LYS A 79 7.95 -16.57 -1.55
C LYS A 79 7.70 -17.83 -0.72
N LEU A 80 8.19 -19.00 -1.12
CA LEU A 80 7.98 -20.24 -0.37
C LEU A 80 8.74 -20.28 0.96
N GLN A 81 9.96 -19.73 0.99
CA GLN A 81 10.85 -19.85 2.14
C GLN A 81 10.64 -18.74 3.17
N TYR A 82 10.19 -17.55 2.74
CA TYR A 82 10.10 -16.37 3.59
C TYR A 82 8.75 -15.63 3.50
N ASP A 83 7.66 -16.30 3.13
CA ASP A 83 6.32 -15.68 3.04
C ASP A 83 5.86 -15.07 4.38
N ALA A 84 6.30 -15.67 5.49
CA ALA A 84 5.92 -15.22 6.83
C ALA A 84 6.78 -14.04 7.31
N GLU A 85 7.99 -13.88 6.77
CA GLU A 85 8.99 -12.90 7.17
C GLU A 85 9.06 -11.69 6.23
N VAL A 86 8.70 -11.86 4.96
CA VAL A 86 8.73 -10.79 3.95
C VAL A 86 7.34 -10.25 3.70
N ILE A 87 7.19 -8.94 3.95
CA ILE A 87 5.91 -8.24 3.75
C ILE A 87 5.64 -7.98 2.27
N GLU A 88 6.56 -7.29 1.59
CA GLU A 88 6.50 -7.01 0.15
C GLU A 88 7.87 -6.49 -0.35
N GLY A 89 8.11 -6.54 -1.66
CA GLY A 89 9.30 -5.97 -2.31
C GLY A 89 8.95 -4.94 -3.39
N PHE A 90 9.81 -3.93 -3.58
CA PHE A 90 9.59 -2.85 -4.55
C PHE A 90 10.88 -2.46 -5.27
N ASN A 91 10.75 -1.98 -6.51
CA ASN A 91 11.80 -1.28 -7.23
C ASN A 91 11.45 0.21 -7.23
N LEU A 92 12.23 1.01 -6.49
CA LEU A 92 11.90 2.41 -6.18
C LEU A 92 13.06 3.34 -6.52
N THR A 93 12.71 4.49 -7.06
CA THR A 93 13.52 5.69 -7.21
C THR A 93 13.04 6.77 -6.24
N GLU A 94 13.80 7.87 -6.08
CA GLU A 94 13.34 9.03 -5.31
C GLU A 94 12.02 9.60 -5.85
N GLN A 95 11.89 9.69 -7.18
CA GLN A 95 10.66 10.13 -7.83
C GLN A 95 9.45 9.24 -7.48
N ASN A 96 9.65 7.92 -7.29
CA ASN A 96 8.57 7.04 -6.88
C ASN A 96 8.08 7.38 -5.47
N PHE A 97 8.97 7.78 -4.55
CA PHE A 97 8.55 8.22 -3.22
C PHE A 97 7.78 9.53 -3.23
N ASP A 98 8.16 10.50 -4.07
CA ASP A 98 7.42 11.75 -4.23
C ASP A 98 6.02 11.51 -4.82
N GLN A 99 5.92 10.65 -5.83
CA GLN A 99 4.64 10.21 -6.39
C GLN A 99 3.77 9.53 -5.34
N LEU A 100 4.35 8.60 -4.56
CA LEU A 100 3.63 7.89 -3.51
C LEU A 100 3.12 8.85 -2.43
N ALA A 101 3.94 9.82 -2.03
CA ALA A 101 3.56 10.82 -1.03
C ALA A 101 2.30 11.58 -1.48
N ASN A 102 2.33 12.12 -2.70
CA ASN A 102 1.18 12.84 -3.27
C ASN A 102 -0.08 11.96 -3.38
N LEU A 103 0.06 10.69 -3.77
CA LEU A 103 -1.08 9.77 -3.87
C LEU A 103 -1.73 9.51 -2.51
N ILE A 104 -0.91 9.27 -1.48
CA ILE A 104 -1.40 9.01 -0.12
C ILE A 104 -2.04 10.27 0.48
N ASP A 105 -1.41 11.43 0.30
CA ASP A 105 -1.91 12.69 0.84
C ASP A 105 -3.28 13.03 0.21
N HIS A 106 -3.42 12.96 -1.11
CA HIS A 106 -4.70 13.16 -1.79
C HIS A 106 -5.77 12.15 -1.38
N PHE A 107 -5.41 10.88 -1.17
CA PHE A 107 -6.35 9.86 -0.70
C PHE A 107 -6.93 10.22 0.67
N TYR A 108 -6.10 10.68 1.60
CA TYR A 108 -6.57 11.13 2.92
C TYR A 108 -7.38 12.42 2.85
N GLU A 109 -7.00 13.38 2.00
CA GLU A 109 -7.76 14.61 1.79
C GLU A 109 -9.18 14.33 1.27
N ILE A 110 -9.31 13.51 0.23
CA ILE A 110 -10.61 13.10 -0.33
C ILE A 110 -11.46 12.43 0.75
N HIS A 111 -10.87 11.54 1.55
CA HIS A 111 -11.59 10.91 2.65
C HIS A 111 -12.04 11.90 3.73
N SER A 112 -11.20 12.87 4.08
CA SER A 112 -11.54 13.92 5.03
C SER A 112 -12.72 14.77 4.54
N MET A 113 -12.73 15.11 3.24
CA MET A 113 -13.84 15.85 2.62
C MET A 113 -15.15 15.04 2.64
N ILE A 114 -15.09 13.76 2.25
CA ILE A 114 -16.26 12.86 2.29
C ILE A 114 -16.78 12.72 3.72
N GLN A 115 -15.90 12.50 4.70
CA GLN A 115 -16.28 12.40 6.10
C GLN A 115 -16.89 13.69 6.65
N SER A 116 -16.38 14.85 6.26
CA SER A 116 -16.92 16.14 6.68
C SER A 116 -18.40 16.28 6.29
N VAL A 117 -18.73 15.89 5.05
CA VAL A 117 -20.11 15.85 4.56
C VAL A 117 -20.97 14.86 5.35
N GLN A 118 -20.46 13.65 5.61
CA GLN A 118 -21.18 12.65 6.41
C GLN A 118 -21.45 13.13 7.84
N TYR A 119 -20.52 13.87 8.44
CA TYR A 119 -20.67 14.44 9.77
C TYR A 119 -21.67 15.59 9.82
N MET A 120 -21.95 16.29 8.73
CA MET A 120 -22.96 17.36 8.72
C MET A 120 -24.34 16.84 9.13
N SER A 121 -24.77 15.72 8.55
CA SER A 121 -26.08 15.12 8.85
C SER A 121 -26.18 14.72 10.30
N ARG A 122 -25.15 14.04 10.83
CA ARG A 122 -25.08 13.68 12.25
C ARG A 122 -25.10 14.91 13.16
N THR A 123 -24.38 15.96 12.78
CA THR A 123 -24.33 17.20 13.55
C THR A 123 -25.70 17.85 13.66
N LEU A 124 -26.50 17.86 12.59
CA LEU A 124 -27.86 18.40 12.62
C LEU A 124 -28.78 17.58 13.53
N GLU A 125 -28.64 16.25 13.53
CA GLU A 125 -29.39 15.37 14.43
C GLU A 125 -29.01 15.60 15.90
N ASP A 126 -27.71 15.64 16.20
CA ASP A 126 -27.20 15.89 17.56
C ASP A 126 -27.64 17.28 18.09
N GLN A 127 -27.63 18.30 17.21
CA GLN A 127 -28.11 19.64 17.53
C GLN A 127 -29.62 19.70 17.78
N ARG A 128 -30.41 18.98 16.97
CA ARG A 128 -31.86 18.83 17.18
C ARG A 128 -32.15 18.22 18.54
N ASP A 129 -31.48 17.12 18.87
CA ASP A 129 -31.68 16.41 20.13
C ASP A 129 -31.32 17.31 21.33
N THR A 130 -30.23 18.07 21.20
CA THR A 130 -29.85 19.10 22.19
C THR A 130 -30.92 20.20 22.31
N ALA A 131 -31.46 20.70 21.20
CA ALA A 131 -32.48 21.75 21.20
C ALA A 131 -33.77 21.29 21.89
N VAL A 132 -34.18 20.03 21.67
CA VAL A 132 -35.31 19.40 22.37
C VAL A 132 -35.04 19.32 23.87
N GLU A 133 -33.87 18.84 24.29
CA GLU A 133 -33.48 18.72 25.70
C GLU A 133 -33.50 20.08 26.42
N LYS A 134 -33.06 21.15 25.75
CA LYS A 134 -33.00 22.51 26.31
C LYS A 134 -34.31 23.28 26.21
N GLY A 135 -35.34 22.71 25.60
CA GLY A 135 -36.65 23.37 25.43
C GLY A 135 -36.60 24.58 24.50
N PHE A 136 -35.71 24.57 23.50
CA PHE A 136 -35.68 25.61 22.48
C PHE A 136 -36.94 25.54 21.61
N THR A 137 -37.39 26.69 21.10
CA THR A 137 -38.61 26.81 20.29
C THR A 137 -38.34 27.13 18.82
N ASP A 138 -37.07 27.24 18.43
CA ASP A 138 -36.67 27.51 17.05
C ASP A 138 -36.93 26.27 16.17
N ILE A 139 -37.94 26.36 15.30
CA ILE A 139 -38.33 25.27 14.39
C ILE A 139 -37.18 24.85 13.47
N THR A 140 -36.27 25.77 13.11
CA THR A 140 -35.13 25.44 12.25
C THR A 140 -34.13 24.50 12.92
N LEU A 141 -34.00 24.57 14.26
CA LEU A 141 -33.21 23.63 15.06
C LEU A 141 -33.96 22.34 15.36
N LEU A 142 -35.28 22.41 15.54
CA LEU A 142 -36.11 21.26 15.91
C LEU A 142 -36.46 20.36 14.71
N GLN A 143 -36.42 20.91 13.49
CA GLN A 143 -36.83 20.22 12.27
C GLN A 143 -35.82 20.43 11.12
N PRO A 144 -34.53 20.10 11.29
CA PRO A 144 -33.58 20.16 10.19
C PRO A 144 -33.98 19.15 9.10
N ASP A 145 -33.93 19.57 7.83
CA ASP A 145 -34.21 18.70 6.69
C ASP A 145 -32.98 17.84 6.33
N VAL A 146 -32.65 16.91 7.23
CA VAL A 146 -31.53 15.97 7.09
C VAL A 146 -31.73 15.06 5.87
N LYS A 147 -32.97 14.75 5.51
CA LYS A 147 -33.28 13.89 4.37
C LYS A 147 -32.90 14.57 3.06
N SER A 148 -33.30 15.82 2.84
CA SER A 148 -32.92 16.55 1.64
C SER A 148 -31.40 16.80 1.58
N LEU A 149 -30.75 17.04 2.73
CA LEU A 149 -29.29 17.15 2.79
C LEU A 149 -28.60 15.86 2.34
N ASN A 150 -29.04 14.70 2.85
CA ASN A 150 -28.50 13.40 2.47
C ASN A 150 -28.71 13.11 0.97
N ASN A 151 -29.88 13.44 0.43
CA ASN A 151 -30.17 13.27 -1.00
C ASN A 151 -29.31 14.20 -1.87
N LEU A 152 -29.09 15.45 -1.44
CA LEU A 152 -28.28 16.42 -2.16
C LEU A 152 -26.81 15.99 -2.26
N LEU A 153 -26.32 15.30 -1.23
CA LEU A 153 -24.92 14.90 -1.09
C LEU A 153 -24.69 13.41 -1.39
N GLU A 154 -25.68 12.72 -1.95
CA GLU A 154 -25.56 11.33 -2.37
C GLU A 154 -24.44 11.20 -3.41
N GLY A 155 -23.50 10.30 -3.13
CA GLY A 155 -22.33 10.05 -3.97
C GLY A 155 -21.27 11.17 -3.98
N TYR A 156 -21.34 12.13 -3.05
CA TYR A 156 -20.33 13.17 -2.93
C TYR A 156 -18.93 12.56 -2.75
N GLY A 157 -18.05 12.82 -3.72
CA GLY A 157 -16.66 12.35 -3.72
C GLY A 157 -16.43 10.96 -4.31
N ASP A 158 -17.47 10.17 -4.61
CA ASP A 158 -17.32 8.78 -5.07
C ASP A 158 -16.47 8.68 -6.35
N ALA A 159 -16.73 9.55 -7.34
CA ALA A 159 -15.99 9.54 -8.59
C ALA A 159 -14.51 9.86 -8.40
N GLN A 160 -14.19 10.84 -7.54
CA GLN A 160 -12.81 11.23 -7.26
C GLN A 160 -12.10 10.19 -6.40
N LEU A 161 -12.81 9.56 -5.46
CA LEU A 161 -12.31 8.43 -4.69
C LEU A 161 -11.93 7.27 -5.61
N ALA A 162 -12.80 6.90 -6.56
CA ALA A 162 -12.49 5.85 -7.53
C ALA A 162 -11.25 6.15 -8.39
N ILE A 163 -11.03 7.42 -8.76
CA ILE A 163 -9.84 7.84 -9.50
C ILE A 163 -8.57 7.64 -8.67
N ILE A 164 -8.55 8.11 -7.42
CA ILE A 164 -7.36 8.00 -6.57
C ILE A 164 -7.08 6.55 -6.15
N GLU A 165 -8.12 5.76 -5.87
CA GLU A 165 -7.99 4.33 -5.56
C GLU A 165 -7.35 3.59 -6.72
N LYS A 166 -7.81 3.84 -7.96
CA LYS A 166 -7.20 3.27 -9.16
C LYS A 166 -5.74 3.70 -9.30
N ALA A 167 -5.43 4.99 -9.13
CA ALA A 167 -4.06 5.49 -9.26
C ALA A 167 -3.10 4.86 -8.23
N ILE A 168 -3.58 4.61 -7.01
CA ILE A 168 -2.82 3.89 -5.97
C ILE A 168 -2.56 2.44 -6.38
N LEU A 169 -3.58 1.73 -6.87
CA LEU A 169 -3.43 0.35 -7.35
C LEU A 169 -2.46 0.27 -8.54
N ASP A 170 -2.59 1.19 -9.50
CA ASP A 170 -1.71 1.24 -10.68
C ASP A 170 -0.25 1.52 -10.27
N TRP A 171 -0.03 2.43 -9.30
CA TRP A 171 1.30 2.70 -8.74
C TRP A 171 1.86 1.46 -8.03
N TYR A 172 1.06 0.82 -7.18
CA TYR A 172 1.46 -0.38 -6.45
C TYR A 172 1.88 -1.49 -7.40
N GLU A 173 1.06 -1.78 -8.41
CA GLU A 173 1.36 -2.82 -9.39
C GLU A 173 2.54 -2.47 -10.30
N SER A 174 2.79 -1.20 -10.59
CA SER A 174 3.93 -0.81 -11.42
C SER A 174 5.27 -0.90 -10.70
N ASN A 175 5.29 -0.71 -9.37
CA ASN A 175 6.53 -0.61 -8.60
C ASN A 175 6.86 -1.86 -7.76
N ARG A 176 5.87 -2.71 -7.47
CA ARG A 176 6.10 -3.94 -6.69
C ARG A 176 6.93 -4.98 -7.46
N TRP A 177 7.68 -5.79 -6.72
CA TRP A 177 8.38 -6.94 -7.27
C TRP A 177 7.40 -7.91 -7.91
N LYS A 178 7.65 -8.28 -9.16
CA LYS A 178 6.93 -9.34 -9.85
C LYS A 178 7.61 -10.67 -9.57
N VAL A 179 6.82 -11.74 -9.47
CA VAL A 179 7.37 -13.09 -9.42
C VAL A 179 7.81 -13.45 -10.83
N THR A 180 9.12 -13.41 -11.08
CA THR A 180 9.68 -13.92 -12.33
C THR A 180 9.78 -15.44 -12.25
N SER A 181 9.32 -16.14 -13.29
CA SER A 181 9.54 -17.58 -13.41
C SER A 181 11.04 -17.85 -13.56
N PRO A 182 11.63 -18.81 -12.83
CA PRO A 182 13.04 -19.12 -12.98
C PRO A 182 13.27 -19.68 -14.39
N PHE A 183 14.31 -19.17 -15.06
CA PHE A 183 14.81 -19.55 -16.40
C PHE A 183 14.12 -18.92 -17.63
N LYS A 184 14.66 -17.77 -18.06
CA LYS A 184 15.13 -17.68 -19.45
C LYS A 184 16.64 -17.89 -19.42
N LYS A 185 17.10 -19.11 -19.69
CA LYS A 185 18.47 -19.28 -20.19
C LYS A 185 18.53 -18.49 -21.48
N ALA A 186 19.41 -17.49 -21.54
CA ALA A 186 19.83 -16.96 -22.83
C ALA A 186 20.35 -18.16 -23.63
N SER A 187 19.69 -18.45 -24.76
CA SER A 187 20.17 -19.44 -25.71
C SER A 187 21.50 -18.89 -26.23
N SER A 188 22.61 -19.39 -25.70
CA SER A 188 23.91 -19.28 -26.34
C SER A 188 23.76 -19.88 -27.72
N ALA A 189 23.81 -19.02 -28.74
CA ALA A 189 24.02 -19.44 -30.11
C ALA A 189 25.38 -20.13 -30.14
N GLU A 190 25.37 -21.46 -30.20
CA GLU A 190 26.50 -22.22 -30.71
C GLU A 190 26.59 -21.85 -32.20
N THR A 191 27.62 -21.09 -32.54
CA THR A 191 28.10 -20.92 -33.91
C THR A 191 28.51 -22.30 -34.39
N GLU A 192 27.75 -22.86 -35.34
CA GLU A 192 28.16 -24.03 -36.11
C GLU A 192 29.45 -23.67 -36.87
N ASP A 193 30.49 -24.44 -36.59
CA ASP A 193 31.78 -24.40 -37.27
C ASP A 193 31.59 -24.65 -38.77
N GLU A 194 32.20 -23.78 -39.58
CA GLU A 194 32.41 -23.98 -41.00
C GLU A 194 33.24 -25.25 -41.23
N ALA A 195 32.72 -26.17 -42.06
CA ALA A 195 33.53 -27.18 -42.73
C ALA A 195 33.27 -27.10 -44.23
N GLU A 196 34.03 -26.23 -44.91
CA GLU A 196 34.26 -26.29 -46.35
C GLU A 196 35.22 -27.44 -46.70
N THR A 197 34.70 -28.37 -47.51
CA THR A 197 35.32 -29.08 -48.67
C THR A 197 36.70 -29.74 -48.55
N VAL A 198 36.76 -31.05 -48.85
CA VAL A 198 37.26 -31.66 -50.12
C VAL A 198 36.57 -33.00 -50.34
#